data_AF-A0A661UV02-F1
#
_entry.id   AF-A0A661UV02-F1
#
_cell.length_a   1.000
_cell.length_b   1.000
_cell.length_c   1.000
_cell.angle_alpha   90.00
_cell.angle_beta   90.00
_cell.angle_gamma   90.00
#
_symmetry.space_group_name_H-M   'P 1'
#
loop_
_entity.id
_entity.type
_entity.pdbx_description
1 polymer ?
#
loop_
_entity_poly.entity_id
_entity_poly.type
_entity_poly.pdbx_seq_one_letter_code
_entity_poly.pdbx_strand_id
1 'polypeptide(L)'
;TERKKVEKEILEKSIQLEKQFKISEKQRIATTVLLQDLNKTTENLKTEIIGHNKSEEKLKARMIELEIFNDATVDRELKINELRKEINKLLKKMDKKEKYKIIT
;
A
#
# COMPACT_ATOMS: atom_id res chain seq x y z
N THR A 1 -37.99 -51.10 41.25
CA THR A 1 -36.75 -51.87 41.00
C THR A 1 -35.65 -50.90 40.63
N GLU A 2 -34.45 -51.07 41.18
CA GLU A 2 -33.27 -50.23 40.91
C GLU A 2 -33.08 -49.93 39.41
N ARG A 3 -33.36 -50.92 38.56
CA ARG A 3 -33.35 -50.79 37.09
C ARG A 3 -34.11 -49.56 36.56
N LYS A 4 -35.33 -49.30 37.04
CA LYS A 4 -36.15 -48.15 36.56
C LYS A 4 -35.55 -46.80 36.94
N LYS A 5 -34.82 -46.74 38.06
CA LYS A 5 -34.14 -45.53 38.54
C LYS A 5 -32.92 -45.22 37.67
N VAL A 6 -32.14 -46.25 37.35
CA VAL A 6 -30.99 -46.15 36.43
C VAL A 6 -31.44 -45.75 35.02
N GLU A 7 -32.51 -46.36 34.50
CA GLU A 7 -33.07 -46.00 33.18
C GLU A 7 -33.50 -44.52 33.11
N LYS A 8 -34.11 -44.00 34.18
CA LYS A 8 -34.48 -42.57 34.26
C LYS A 8 -33.26 -41.65 34.29
N GLU A 9 -32.24 -42.01 35.06
CA GLU A 9 -30.99 -41.24 35.14
C GLU A 9 -30.25 -41.21 33.79
N ILE A 10 -30.21 -42.34 33.09
CA ILE A 10 -29.64 -42.42 31.73
C ILE A 10 -30.41 -41.53 30.77
N LEU A 11 -31.74 -41.53 30.83
CA LEU A 11 -32.58 -40.69 29.98
C LEU A 11 -32.34 -39.20 30.26
N GLU A 12 -32.28 -38.80 31.53
CA GLU A 12 -31.99 -37.41 31.92
C GLU A 12 -30.62 -36.95 31.43
N LYS A 13 -29.58 -37.79 31.60
CA LYS A 13 -28.23 -37.54 31.07
C LYS A 13 -28.21 -37.44 29.55
N SER A 14 -28.94 -38.32 28.85
CA SER A 14 -29.05 -38.28 27.39
C SER A 14 -29.67 -36.96 26.91
N ILE A 15 -30.73 -36.49 27.57
CA ILE A 15 -31.39 -35.21 27.24
C ILE A 15 -30.44 -34.03 27.49
N GLN A 16 -29.69 -34.05 28.60
CA GLN A 16 -28.70 -33.01 28.89
C GLN A 16 -27.57 -32.99 27.86
N LEU A 17 -27.06 -34.15 27.48
CA LEU A 17 -26.00 -34.28 26.48
C LEU A 17 -26.45 -33.76 25.12
N GLU A 18 -27.69 -34.08 24.70
CA GLU A 18 -28.24 -33.56 23.44
C GLU A 18 -28.34 -32.03 23.43
N LYS A 19 -28.73 -31.43 24.56
CA LYS A 19 -28.75 -29.96 24.71
C LYS A 19 -27.35 -29.36 24.60
N GLN A 20 -26.36 -29.95 25.27
CA GLN A 20 -24.97 -29.51 25.19
C GLN A 20 -24.41 -29.63 23.78
N PHE A 21 -24.68 -30.74 23.09
CA PHE A 21 -24.28 -30.94 21.70
C PHE A 21 -24.86 -29.86 20.77
N LYS A 22 -26.15 -29.56 20.89
CA LYS A 22 -26.80 -28.50 20.11
C LYS A 22 -26.17 -27.12 20.34
N ILE A 23 -25.75 -26.83 21.57
CA ILE A 23 -25.05 -25.56 21.89
C ILE A 23 -23.65 -25.55 21.27
N SER A 24 -22.89 -26.62 21.44
CA SER A 24 -21.55 -26.75 20.89
C SER A 24 -21.55 -26.66 19.37
N GLU A 25 -22.52 -27.27 18.70
CA GLU A 25 -22.63 -27.23 17.24
C GLU A 25 -22.94 -25.81 16.73
N LYS A 26 -23.79 -25.05 17.44
CA LYS A 26 -24.01 -23.63 17.12
C LYS A 26 -22.73 -22.80 17.25
N GLN A 27 -21.94 -23.05 18.31
CA GLN A 27 -20.66 -22.37 18.51
C GLN A 27 -19.65 -22.75 17.41
N ARG A 28 -19.59 -24.02 17.01
CA ARG A 28 -18.74 -24.50 15.92
C ARG A 28 -19.07 -23.80 14.60
N ILE A 29 -20.35 -23.70 14.26
CA ILE A 29 -20.81 -23.00 13.06
C ILE A 29 -20.43 -21.52 13.11
N ALA A 30 -20.72 -20.83 14.22
CA ALA A 30 -20.37 -19.41 14.39
C ALA A 30 -18.86 -19.18 14.25
N THR A 31 -18.04 -20.02 14.88
CA THR A 31 -16.58 -19.97 14.79
C THR A 31 -16.11 -20.17 13.35
N THR A 32 -16.72 -21.13 12.63
CA THR A 32 -16.37 -21.41 11.23
C THR A 32 -16.63 -20.20 10.33
N VAL A 33 -17.78 -19.53 10.51
CA VAL A 33 -18.13 -18.32 9.74
C VAL A 33 -17.12 -17.19 10.03
N LEU A 34 -16.80 -16.96 11.31
CA LEU A 34 -15.81 -15.94 11.69
C LEU A 34 -14.44 -16.21 11.06
N LEU A 35 -13.99 -17.47 11.05
CA LEU A 35 -12.72 -17.84 10.42
C LEU A 35 -12.74 -17.60 8.90
N GLN A 36 -13.86 -17.85 8.23
CA GLN A 36 -14.02 -17.55 6.80
C GLN A 36 -13.91 -16.05 6.53
N ASP A 37 -14.57 -15.22 7.35
CA ASP A 37 -14.51 -13.76 7.24
C ASP A 37 -13.10 -13.21 7.52
N LEU A 38 -12.41 -13.75 8.53
CA LEU A 38 -11.03 -13.40 8.84
C LEU A 38 -10.08 -13.76 7.69
N ASN A 39 -10.24 -14.95 7.10
CA ASN A 39 -9.44 -15.37 5.95
C ASN A 39 -9.67 -14.45 4.75
N LYS A 40 -10.93 -14.11 4.45
CA LYS A 40 -11.26 -13.18 3.36
C LYS A 40 -10.65 -11.79 3.59
N THR A 41 -10.72 -11.30 4.83
CA THR A 41 -10.13 -10.01 5.21
C THR A 41 -8.61 -10.02 5.05
N THR A 42 -7.97 -11.12 5.44
CA THR A 42 -6.52 -11.31 5.31
C THR A 42 -6.09 -11.30 3.83
N GLU A 43 -6.82 -11.99 2.96
CA GLU A 43 -6.53 -11.98 1.51
C GLU A 43 -6.72 -10.59 0.87
N ASN A 44 -7.75 -9.86 1.30
CA ASN A 44 -7.97 -8.48 0.84
C ASN A 44 -6.81 -7.56 1.25
N LEU A 45 -6.41 -7.59 2.54
CA LEU A 45 -5.29 -6.80 3.05
C LEU A 45 -3.98 -7.14 2.34
N LYS A 46 -3.72 -8.43 2.10
CA LYS A 46 -2.54 -8.87 1.35
C LYS A 46 -2.53 -8.29 -0.07
N THR A 47 -3.67 -8.30 -0.74
CA THR A 47 -3.82 -7.73 -2.09
C THR A 47 -3.60 -6.22 -2.09
N GLU A 48 -4.14 -5.51 -1.10
CA GLU A 48 -3.97 -4.08 -0.92
C GLU A 48 -2.50 -3.70 -0.69
N ILE A 49 -1.80 -4.42 0.19
CA ILE A 49 -0.36 -4.22 0.45
C ILE A 49 0.46 -4.41 -0.83
N ILE A 50 0.16 -5.44 -1.62
CA ILE A 50 0.83 -5.67 -2.90
C ILE A 50 0.57 -4.50 -3.86
N GLY A 51 -0.67 -3.98 -3.91
CA GLY A 51 -1.02 -2.82 -4.70
C GLY A 51 -0.27 -1.56 -4.28
N HIS A 52 -0.18 -1.32 -2.97
CA HIS A 52 0.56 -0.21 -2.38
C HIS A 52 2.04 -0.26 -2.75
N ASN A 53 2.70 -1.39 -2.52
CA ASN A 53 4.12 -1.57 -2.82
C ASN A 53 4.44 -1.33 -4.30
N LYS A 54 3.62 -1.84 -5.22
CA LYS A 54 3.78 -1.58 -6.66
C LYS A 54 3.62 -0.10 -7.00
N SER A 55 2.75 0.60 -6.29
CA SER A 55 2.51 2.04 -6.52
C SER A 55 3.68 2.87 -5.99
N GLU A 56 4.22 2.51 -4.83
CA GLU A 56 5.44 3.12 -4.27
C GLU A 56 6.66 2.92 -5.17
N GLU A 57 6.88 1.71 -5.70
CA GLU A 57 7.98 1.44 -6.63
C GLU A 57 7.88 2.30 -7.89
N LYS A 58 6.68 2.42 -8.46
CA LYS A 58 6.44 3.31 -9.61
C LYS A 58 6.71 4.76 -9.26
N LEU A 59 6.27 5.22 -8.09
CA LEU A 59 6.49 6.59 -7.65
C LEU A 59 7.98 6.88 -7.48
N LYS A 60 8.73 5.97 -6.84
CA LYS A 60 10.18 6.06 -6.68
C LYS A 60 10.89 6.14 -8.03
N ALA A 61 10.51 5.29 -8.98
CA ALA A 61 11.07 5.32 -10.34
C ALA A 61 10.83 6.68 -11.02
N ARG A 62 9.62 7.22 -10.93
CA ARG A 62 9.29 8.54 -11.49
C ARG A 62 10.03 9.69 -10.80
N MET A 63 10.23 9.60 -9.48
CA MET A 63 11.03 10.60 -8.76
C MET A 63 12.48 10.61 -9.24
N ILE A 64 13.09 9.43 -9.43
CA ILE A 64 14.45 9.33 -9.97
C ILE A 64 14.53 9.92 -11.39
N GLU A 65 13.57 9.60 -12.25
CA GLU A 65 13.51 10.19 -13.60
C GLU A 65 13.41 11.73 -13.56
N LEU A 66 12.60 12.28 -12.65
CA LEU A 66 12.45 13.71 -12.48
C LEU A 66 13.71 14.38 -11.94
N GLU A 67 14.42 13.74 -11.01
CA GLU A 67 15.68 14.21 -10.47
C GLU A 67 16.75 14.29 -11.57
N ILE A 68 16.92 13.21 -12.34
CA ILE A 68 17.85 13.18 -13.49
C ILE A 68 17.49 14.26 -14.52
N PHE A 69 16.20 14.41 -14.84
CA PHE A 69 15.75 15.42 -15.78
C PHE A 69 16.03 16.84 -15.27
N ASN A 70 15.78 17.08 -13.98
CA ASN A 70 16.03 18.36 -13.34
C ASN A 70 17.51 18.71 -13.38
N ASP A 71 18.40 17.79 -12.99
CA ASP A 71 19.84 17.99 -12.98
C ASP A 71 20.35 18.34 -14.39
N ALA A 72 19.94 17.57 -15.40
CA ALA A 72 20.30 17.83 -16.79
C ALA A 72 19.79 19.20 -17.29
N THR A 73 18.60 19.62 -16.83
CA THR A 73 18.00 20.90 -17.22
C THR A 73 18.73 22.07 -16.57
N VAL A 74 19.09 21.95 -15.29
CA VAL A 74 19.86 22.96 -14.56
C VAL A 74 21.25 23.13 -15.18
N ASP A 75 21.96 22.03 -15.44
CA ASP A 75 23.28 22.06 -16.09
C ASP A 75 23.22 22.76 -17.45
N ARG A 76 22.18 22.45 -18.23
CA ARG A 76 21.97 23.09 -19.52
C ARG A 76 21.72 24.59 -19.39
N GLU A 77 20.89 25.02 -18.44
CA GLU A 77 20.59 26.43 -18.25
C GLU A 77 21.85 27.20 -17.77
N LEU A 78 22.66 26.61 -16.90
CA LEU A 78 23.95 27.17 -16.51
C LEU A 78 24.87 27.36 -17.72
N LYS A 79 24.98 26.35 -18.59
CA LYS A 79 25.77 26.45 -19.82
C LYS A 79 25.25 27.52 -20.77
N ILE A 80 23.93 27.61 -20.93
CA ILE A 80 23.30 28.66 -21.74
C ILE A 80 23.63 30.04 -21.17
N ASN A 81 23.61 30.20 -19.86
CA ASN A 81 23.97 31.47 -19.21
C ASN A 81 25.43 31.84 -19.40
N GLU A 82 26.36 30.88 -19.37
CA GLU A 82 27.77 31.13 -19.73
C GLU A 82 27.88 31.67 -21.16
N LEU A 83 27.23 31.01 -22.12
CA LEU A 83 27.23 31.43 -23.53
C LEU A 83 26.61 32.83 -23.71
N ARG A 84 25.49 33.12 -23.02
CA ARG A 84 24.88 34.46 -23.04
C ARG A 84 25.86 35.53 -22.52
N LYS A 85 26.62 35.23 -21.46
CA LYS A 85 27.67 36.14 -20.93
C LYS A 85 28.79 36.35 -21.94
N GLU A 86 29.26 35.30 -22.60
CA GLU A 86 30.30 35.39 -23.63
C GLU A 86 29.86 36.23 -24.82
N ILE A 87 28.64 35.99 -25.34
CA ILE A 87 28.11 36.75 -26.48
C ILE A 87 27.96 38.23 -26.12
N ASN A 88 27.43 38.56 -24.94
CA ASN A 88 27.31 39.95 -24.50
C ASN A 88 28.69 40.62 -24.37
N LYS A 89 29.71 39.92 -23.85
CA LYS A 89 31.10 40.43 -23.82
C LYS A 89 31.64 40.71 -25.22
N LEU A 90 31.38 39.84 -26.20
CA LEU A 90 31.80 40.05 -27.59
C LEU A 90 31.08 41.24 -28.23
N LEU A 91 29.76 41.39 -28.02
CA LEU A 91 29.00 42.54 -28.50
C LEU A 91 29.57 43.85 -27.96
N LYS A 92 29.89 43.89 -26.66
CA LYS A 92 30.48 45.06 -26.02
C LYS A 92 31.84 45.44 -26.62
N LYS A 93 32.68 44.46 -26.99
CA LYS A 93 33.95 44.71 -27.68
C LYS A 93 33.78 45.32 -29.09
N MET A 94 32.60 45.16 -29.69
CA MET A 94 32.25 45.71 -30.99
C MET A 94 31.42 47.02 -30.88
N ASP A 95 31.38 47.66 -29.70
CA ASP A 95 30.51 48.81 -29.39
C ASP A 95 29.02 48.57 -29.66
N LYS A 96 28.59 47.31 -29.58
CA LYS A 96 27.17 46.92 -29.68
C LYS A 96 26.57 46.75 -28.28
N LYS A 97 25.28 47.07 -28.16
CA LYS A 97 24.51 46.85 -26.93
C LYS A 97 24.36 45.35 -26.64
N GLU A 98 24.30 45.01 -25.35
CA GLU A 98 24.02 43.66 -24.89
C GLU A 98 22.66 43.17 -25.40
N LYS A 99 22.57 41.87 -25.72
CA LYS A 99 21.38 41.28 -26.35
C LYS A 99 20.65 40.31 -25.43
N TYR A 100 21.37 39.57 -24.58
CA TYR A 100 20.81 38.48 -23.79
C TYR A 100 20.73 38.83 -22.31
N LYS A 101 19.62 38.48 -21.66
CA LYS A 101 19.49 38.56 -20.20
C LYS A 101 20.04 37.26 -19.58
N ILE A 102 20.85 37.38 -18.53
CA ILE A 102 21.29 36.23 -17.74
C ILE A 102 20.16 35.87 -16.77
N ILE A 103 19.76 34.61 -16.79
CA ILE A 103 18.73 34.08 -15.88
C ILE A 103 19.47 33.47 -14.69
N THR A 104 19.08 33.83 -13.48
CA THR A 104 19.63 33.29 -12.22
C THR A 104 18.64 32.37 -11.56
#